data_AF-A0A3L7RNN3-F1
#
_entry.id   AF-A0A3L7RNN3-F1
#
_cell.length_a   1.000
_cell.length_b   1.000
_cell.length_c   1.000
_cell.angle_alpha   90.00
_cell.angle_beta   90.00
_cell.angle_gamma   90.00
#
_symmetry.space_group_name_H-M   'P 1'
#
loop_
_entity.id
_entity.type
_entity.pdbx_description
1 polymer ?
#
loop_
_entity_poly.entity_id
_entity_poly.type
_entity_poly.pdbx_seq_one_letter_code
_entity_poly.pdbx_strand_id
1 'polypeptide(L)'
;MASLPPAADDTPTTTTSGAPRPVRLAPTSVVAKERRRALRRIGIAALVAVASAVAASLPASAVEPTGFRRLAPGVLTVIPADRSGDDALLRADLPEITEGLIDLAWEPKQSPLGATLVEQGRNRDFPRDIWCLEFSFKPPRQIDVDVPTREFRMQRKRVWYLLYRVKNTGARRIVMAEGDATRLRSETVKKPVRFLPHFVLESVEGLSKQEGALAYRAYLDRVVPAAVAAIREREDTRIDLHDSARMTERDLAPGEERWGVAVWEDVDPRIDYFSIYVRGLTNAIRWRTRADATFAADSVPVSGEEHALESLRLDFWRPGDDSTSLSEEMSVGHAGMYERRTIGNRVLEALGRGRLTASAPREGLEQLGLTWEEILDPPAAVKAAGAVDRDAPPSLVPLAKVVSALARLQPPAARPAATGALFGQVGQEWFEDLVRGLSAPLDDERAALRRGMLDRCGLSEEDVAVRPLESLVKVLSALDATTPAATRRSASVALFGTAAPRLDALIHELDLARARTVLDDMDFDRRPVLTGGALTAYDTMLTVFGAEADAGKRARMVTGLLGAEGPALLAAATAVREGVDHAWVFRYEQ
;
A
#
# COMPACT_ATOMS: atom_id res chain seq x y z
N MET A 1 -0.32 36.60 -63.85
CA MET A 1 0.74 37.40 -64.50
C MET A 1 1.53 38.03 -63.36
N ALA A 2 2.77 37.59 -63.09
CA ALA A 2 4.02 38.03 -63.73
C ALA A 2 4.45 39.43 -63.21
N SER A 3 5.68 39.71 -62.73
CA SER A 3 6.99 39.05 -62.96
C SER A 3 7.95 39.09 -61.72
N LEU A 4 9.21 38.61 -61.87
CA LEU A 4 10.31 38.61 -60.87
C LEU A 4 11.38 39.74 -61.17
N PRO A 5 12.69 39.70 -60.79
CA PRO A 5 13.37 40.75 -60.01
C PRO A 5 14.41 41.58 -60.83
N PRO A 6 15.78 41.51 -60.78
CA PRO A 6 16.80 40.78 -59.98
C PRO A 6 17.95 41.64 -59.34
N ALA A 7 18.89 40.98 -58.63
CA ALA A 7 20.34 41.30 -58.47
C ALA A 7 20.77 42.52 -57.59
N ALA A 8 22.01 42.63 -57.06
CA ALA A 8 23.21 41.75 -57.08
C ALA A 8 23.99 41.90 -55.74
N ASP A 9 24.49 40.83 -55.10
CA ASP A 9 25.85 40.23 -55.20
C ASP A 9 27.03 41.04 -54.61
N ASP A 10 27.74 40.46 -53.62
CA ASP A 10 29.14 40.01 -53.80
C ASP A 10 29.65 39.14 -52.61
N THR A 11 30.57 38.18 -52.85
CA THR A 11 31.30 37.41 -51.80
C THR A 11 32.70 37.02 -52.28
N PRO A 12 33.66 36.69 -51.38
CA PRO A 12 34.07 35.28 -51.33
C PRO A 12 34.52 34.69 -49.96
N THR A 13 34.39 33.36 -49.92
CA THR A 13 35.13 32.27 -49.23
C THR A 13 36.62 32.52 -48.83
N THR A 14 37.30 31.79 -47.90
CA THR A 14 37.11 30.43 -47.30
C THR A 14 38.05 30.19 -46.07
N THR A 15 37.69 29.25 -45.15
CA THR A 15 38.49 28.29 -44.30
C THR A 15 39.92 28.63 -43.72
N THR A 16 40.51 28.02 -42.66
CA THR A 16 40.30 26.76 -41.87
C THR A 16 41.00 26.80 -40.48
N SER A 17 40.59 25.89 -39.57
CA SER A 17 41.43 25.16 -38.55
C SER A 17 42.22 25.86 -37.43
N GLY A 18 42.07 25.31 -36.20
CA GLY A 18 43.22 24.68 -35.52
C GLY A 18 43.89 25.38 -34.32
N ALA A 19 43.77 24.78 -33.12
CA ALA A 19 44.65 25.00 -31.95
C ALA A 19 45.89 24.06 -32.04
N PRO A 20 46.99 24.16 -31.23
CA PRO A 20 47.00 24.50 -29.80
C PRO A 20 48.25 25.27 -29.23
N ARG A 21 48.30 25.32 -27.88
CA ARG A 21 49.38 25.68 -26.90
C ARG A 21 50.78 25.04 -27.19
N PRO A 22 51.94 25.33 -26.50
CA PRO A 22 52.10 25.83 -25.09
C PRO A 22 53.34 26.73 -24.74
N VAL A 23 53.59 26.88 -23.41
CA VAL A 23 54.88 27.10 -22.68
C VAL A 23 55.17 28.50 -22.06
N ARG A 24 55.83 28.45 -20.89
CA ARG A 24 56.20 29.49 -19.91
C ARG A 24 57.41 30.35 -20.33
N LEU A 25 57.62 31.48 -19.63
CA LEU A 25 58.83 31.71 -18.81
C LEU A 25 58.63 32.83 -17.76
N ALA A 26 59.52 32.91 -16.76
CA ALA A 26 59.64 33.99 -15.77
C ALA A 26 61.09 34.53 -15.80
N PRO A 27 61.47 35.63 -15.09
CA PRO A 27 62.22 35.39 -13.84
C PRO A 27 62.25 36.52 -12.74
N THR A 28 62.44 36.07 -11.48
CA THR A 28 63.32 36.61 -10.40
C THR A 28 63.28 38.05 -9.82
N SER A 29 63.59 38.09 -8.52
CA SER A 29 64.37 39.09 -7.73
C SER A 29 63.61 40.01 -6.73
N VAL A 30 64.27 40.59 -5.71
CA VAL A 30 64.84 39.96 -4.47
C VAL A 30 65.35 41.05 -3.48
N VAL A 31 64.96 40.95 -2.19
CA VAL A 31 65.61 41.49 -0.96
C VAL A 31 65.60 43.00 -0.62
N ALA A 32 65.44 43.27 0.71
CA ALA A 32 65.83 44.47 1.50
C ALA A 32 65.04 45.81 1.37
N LYS A 33 64.94 46.69 2.38
CA LYS A 33 64.95 46.59 3.88
C LYS A 33 64.56 47.97 4.50
N GLU A 34 64.23 47.98 5.80
CA GLU A 34 64.36 49.11 6.77
C GLU A 34 63.26 50.22 6.93
N ARG A 35 62.65 50.19 8.14
CA ARG A 35 62.45 51.31 9.10
C ARG A 35 61.73 52.62 8.66
N ARG A 36 60.56 52.89 9.26
CA ARG A 36 60.41 53.81 10.44
C ARG A 36 58.97 53.88 11.01
N ARG A 37 58.84 53.35 12.23
CA ARG A 37 58.27 53.97 13.46
C ARG A 37 57.01 54.85 13.38
N ALA A 38 55.94 54.35 14.00
CA ALA A 38 54.96 55.15 14.76
C ALA A 38 54.48 54.40 16.02
N LEU A 39 55.32 54.25 17.05
CA LEU A 39 54.86 53.81 18.38
C LEU A 39 54.23 55.00 19.12
N ARG A 40 52.99 54.85 19.63
CA ARG A 40 52.58 55.27 20.99
C ARG A 40 51.10 54.97 21.29
N ARG A 41 50.85 53.87 22.01
CA ARG A 41 50.00 53.81 23.21
C ARG A 41 50.16 52.44 23.87
N ILE A 42 50.86 52.43 25.00
CA ILE A 42 51.01 51.27 25.89
C ILE A 42 49.96 51.41 26.98
N GLY A 43 49.25 50.33 27.31
CA GLY A 43 48.30 50.30 28.43
C GLY A 43 47.65 48.93 28.59
N ILE A 44 47.62 48.43 29.82
CA ILE A 44 46.86 47.24 30.28
C ILE A 44 47.26 45.92 29.57
N ALA A 45 48.39 45.34 29.97
CA ALA A 45 48.78 43.97 29.59
C ALA A 45 49.65 43.26 30.67
N ALA A 46 49.38 43.49 31.97
CA ALA A 46 50.21 42.93 33.05
C ALA A 46 49.53 42.84 34.45
N LEU A 47 48.25 42.45 34.58
CA LEU A 47 47.64 42.22 35.92
C LEU A 47 46.52 41.15 36.00
N VAL A 48 46.53 40.13 35.13
CA VAL A 48 45.58 38.99 35.22
C VAL A 48 46.29 37.63 35.33
N ALA A 49 47.63 37.61 35.19
CA ALA A 49 48.44 36.39 35.11
C ALA A 49 48.70 35.65 36.45
N VAL A 50 47.87 35.89 37.49
CA VAL A 50 48.01 35.28 38.83
C VAL A 50 46.70 34.63 39.33
N ALA A 51 45.61 34.70 38.56
CA ALA A 51 44.29 34.19 38.95
C ALA A 51 43.96 32.76 38.44
N SER A 52 44.90 32.07 37.78
CA SER A 52 44.63 30.85 37.00
C SER A 52 45.51 29.65 37.35
N ALA A 53 46.03 29.57 38.58
CA ALA A 53 47.06 28.58 38.97
C ALA A 53 46.73 27.71 40.20
N VAL A 54 45.67 28.00 40.97
CA VAL A 54 45.31 27.24 42.19
C VAL A 54 43.79 27.01 42.29
N ALA A 55 43.25 26.17 41.40
CA ALA A 55 41.91 25.62 41.52
C ALA A 55 41.81 24.27 40.79
N ALA A 56 40.98 23.36 41.31
CA ALA A 56 40.54 22.13 40.64
C ALA A 56 41.61 21.08 40.25
N SER A 57 42.57 20.79 41.14
CA SER A 57 43.10 19.42 41.26
C SER A 57 42.10 18.51 42.01
N LEU A 58 40.90 18.38 41.46
CA LEU A 58 39.88 17.43 41.92
C LEU A 58 39.84 16.24 40.96
N PRO A 59 39.68 14.99 41.43
CA PRO A 59 39.48 13.85 40.54
C PRO A 59 38.18 14.06 39.75
N ALA A 60 38.28 13.97 38.43
CA ALA A 60 37.11 13.93 37.58
C ALA A 60 36.40 12.58 37.77
N SER A 61 35.52 12.51 38.76
CA SER A 61 34.53 11.43 38.86
C SER A 61 33.68 11.45 37.61
N ALA A 62 34.02 10.60 36.64
CA ALA A 62 33.20 10.31 35.49
C ALA A 62 31.94 9.60 35.97
N VAL A 63 30.96 10.39 36.42
CA VAL A 63 29.60 9.93 36.63
C VAL A 63 29.04 9.61 35.26
N GLU A 64 29.09 8.33 34.88
CA GLU A 64 28.35 7.83 33.74
C GLU A 64 26.88 8.26 33.93
N PRO A 65 26.24 8.89 32.92
CA PRO A 65 24.85 9.26 33.04
C PRO A 65 23.99 7.99 33.07
N THR A 66 23.57 7.59 34.26
CA THR A 66 22.77 6.39 34.54
C THR A 66 21.33 6.55 34.06
N GLY A 67 21.17 6.55 32.74
CA GLY A 67 19.87 6.61 32.06
C GLY A 67 20.03 6.69 30.55
N PHE A 68 18.97 6.30 29.83
CA PHE A 68 18.89 6.44 28.38
C PHE A 68 19.09 7.90 27.94
N ARG A 69 19.66 8.12 26.75
CA ARG A 69 19.64 9.44 26.13
C ARG A 69 18.18 9.86 25.93
N ARG A 70 17.74 10.86 26.70
CA ARG A 70 16.45 11.52 26.49
C ARG A 70 16.43 12.06 25.06
N LEU A 71 15.66 11.42 24.18
CA LEU A 71 15.52 11.82 22.80
C LEU A 71 14.89 13.22 22.73
N ALA A 72 15.18 13.97 21.66
CA ALA A 72 14.55 15.26 21.45
C ALA A 72 13.03 15.08 21.24
N PRO A 73 12.19 16.02 21.70
CA PRO A 73 10.75 16.01 21.39
C PRO A 73 10.52 15.89 19.87
N GLY A 74 9.61 15.02 19.46
CA GLY A 74 9.32 14.74 18.05
C GLY A 74 10.14 13.60 17.41
N VAL A 75 11.18 13.07 18.05
CA VAL A 75 11.97 11.92 17.53
C VAL A 75 11.32 10.55 17.83
N LEU A 76 10.30 10.54 18.69
CA LEU A 76 9.57 9.34 19.08
C LEU A 76 8.07 9.65 19.05
N THR A 77 7.32 8.98 18.18
CA THR A 77 5.85 9.03 18.19
C THR A 77 5.37 8.24 19.41
N VAL A 78 4.49 8.84 20.22
CA VAL A 78 3.93 8.22 21.44
C VAL A 78 2.43 8.10 21.28
N ILE A 79 1.94 6.87 21.21
CA ILE A 79 0.52 6.55 21.11
C ILE A 79 0.04 6.14 22.52
N PRO A 80 -0.94 6.87 23.10
CA PRO A 80 -1.50 6.48 24.39
C PRO A 80 -2.20 5.13 24.25
N ALA A 81 -2.17 4.34 25.33
CA ALA A 81 -3.03 3.16 25.46
C ALA A 81 -4.50 3.54 25.22
N ASP A 82 -5.29 2.63 24.63
CA ASP A 82 -6.71 2.88 24.39
C ASP A 82 -7.48 3.30 25.66
N ARG A 83 -8.47 4.17 25.44
CA ARG A 83 -9.44 4.67 26.44
C ARG A 83 -10.90 4.62 25.95
N SER A 84 -11.20 3.93 24.83
CA SER A 84 -12.54 3.59 24.33
C SER A 84 -13.39 2.95 25.43
N GLY A 85 -14.54 3.53 25.78
CA GLY A 85 -15.37 3.02 26.87
C GLY A 85 -15.95 1.63 26.59
N ASP A 86 -16.28 1.38 25.32
CA ASP A 86 -17.14 0.29 24.87
C ASP A 86 -16.46 -1.08 25.01
N ASP A 87 -15.14 -1.13 24.90
CA ASP A 87 -14.36 -2.37 24.88
C ASP A 87 -14.19 -3.04 26.25
N ALA A 88 -14.49 -2.31 27.34
CA ALA A 88 -14.47 -2.82 28.70
C ALA A 88 -15.84 -3.35 29.19
N LEU A 89 -16.90 -3.16 28.40
CA LEU A 89 -18.25 -3.66 28.65
C LEU A 89 -18.89 -4.18 27.35
N LEU A 90 -18.46 -5.35 26.89
CA LEU A 90 -19.11 -5.98 25.73
C LEU A 90 -20.51 -6.47 26.11
N ARG A 91 -21.45 -6.24 25.20
CA ARG A 91 -22.83 -6.78 25.25
C ARG A 91 -23.04 -7.74 24.11
N ALA A 92 -23.49 -8.94 24.42
CA ALA A 92 -23.84 -9.97 23.45
C ALA A 92 -25.00 -10.84 23.98
N ASP A 93 -25.72 -11.48 23.06
CA ASP A 93 -26.57 -12.62 23.39
C ASP A 93 -25.70 -13.89 23.55
N LEU A 94 -26.22 -14.90 24.23
CA LEU A 94 -25.64 -16.25 24.29
C LEU A 94 -26.40 -17.15 23.29
N PRO A 95 -25.92 -17.32 22.04
CA PRO A 95 -26.71 -17.95 20.96
C PRO A 95 -27.06 -19.42 21.23
N GLU A 96 -26.27 -20.13 22.03
CA GLU A 96 -26.59 -21.50 22.47
C GLU A 96 -27.86 -21.54 23.34
N ILE A 97 -28.21 -20.42 23.98
CA ILE A 97 -29.42 -20.26 24.80
C ILE A 97 -30.52 -19.53 24.01
N THR A 98 -30.20 -18.47 23.27
CA THR A 98 -31.18 -17.62 22.60
C THR A 98 -31.67 -18.19 21.26
N GLU A 99 -30.86 -19.02 20.60
CA GLU A 99 -31.22 -19.76 19.39
C GLU A 99 -31.26 -21.28 19.67
N GLY A 100 -30.19 -21.84 20.24
CA GLY A 100 -30.06 -23.29 20.47
C GLY A 100 -31.10 -23.91 21.43
N LEU A 101 -31.65 -23.11 22.35
CA LEU A 101 -32.70 -23.50 23.30
C LEU A 101 -34.01 -22.71 23.11
N ILE A 102 -34.27 -22.22 21.89
CA ILE A 102 -35.49 -21.43 21.59
C ILE A 102 -36.80 -22.18 21.89
N ASP A 103 -36.82 -23.51 21.81
CA ASP A 103 -37.96 -24.37 22.19
C ASP A 103 -38.32 -24.29 23.69
N LEU A 104 -37.42 -23.72 24.52
CA LEU A 104 -37.67 -23.45 25.94
C LEU A 104 -38.18 -22.01 26.20
N ALA A 105 -38.47 -21.23 25.16
CA ALA A 105 -39.10 -19.92 25.29
C ALA A 105 -40.58 -20.03 25.69
N TRP A 106 -41.00 -19.25 26.69
CA TRP A 106 -42.39 -19.19 27.16
C TRP A 106 -42.69 -17.83 27.80
N GLU A 107 -43.96 -17.41 27.80
CA GLU A 107 -44.38 -16.17 28.46
C GLU A 107 -44.83 -16.44 29.92
N PRO A 108 -44.17 -15.84 30.93
CA PRO A 108 -44.48 -16.10 32.33
C PRO A 108 -45.73 -15.34 32.82
N LYS A 109 -46.71 -16.09 33.32
CA LYS A 109 -47.99 -15.55 33.83
C LYS A 109 -47.92 -14.81 35.18
N GLN A 110 -46.81 -14.93 35.91
CA GLN A 110 -46.65 -14.39 37.28
C GLN A 110 -45.27 -13.79 37.54
N SER A 111 -44.27 -14.07 36.70
CA SER A 111 -42.91 -13.53 36.78
C SER A 111 -42.67 -12.53 35.65
N PRO A 112 -41.68 -11.62 35.74
CA PRO A 112 -41.25 -10.81 34.60
C PRO A 112 -40.70 -11.68 33.46
N LEU A 113 -40.86 -11.25 32.22
CA LEU A 113 -40.38 -11.94 31.01
C LEU A 113 -38.86 -12.27 31.07
N GLY A 114 -38.05 -11.31 31.54
CA GLY A 114 -36.60 -11.48 31.77
C GLY A 114 -36.21 -12.43 32.93
N ALA A 115 -37.16 -13.14 33.54
CA ALA A 115 -36.90 -14.24 34.46
C ALA A 115 -36.86 -15.62 33.77
N THR A 116 -37.10 -15.69 32.46
CA THR A 116 -37.03 -16.92 31.66
C THR A 116 -35.63 -17.18 31.12
N LEU A 117 -35.27 -18.45 30.88
CA LEU A 117 -33.92 -18.84 30.45
C LEU A 117 -33.47 -18.16 29.15
N VAL A 118 -34.34 -18.16 28.13
CA VAL A 118 -34.06 -17.57 26.81
C VAL A 118 -33.83 -16.06 26.92
N GLU A 119 -34.66 -15.35 27.68
CA GLU A 119 -34.51 -13.89 27.87
C GLU A 119 -33.33 -13.54 28.79
N GLN A 120 -32.96 -14.42 29.72
CA GLN A 120 -31.72 -14.29 30.51
C GLN A 120 -30.46 -14.50 29.67
N GLY A 121 -30.55 -15.22 28.54
CA GLY A 121 -29.47 -15.36 27.57
C GLY A 121 -29.21 -14.10 26.73
N ARG A 122 -30.14 -13.13 26.70
CA ARG A 122 -30.01 -11.91 25.88
C ARG A 122 -29.23 -10.79 26.55
N ASN A 123 -28.56 -9.97 25.73
CA ASN A 123 -27.93 -8.70 26.08
C ASN A 123 -27.11 -8.76 27.38
N ARG A 124 -26.29 -9.79 27.52
CA ARG A 124 -25.42 -10.04 28.66
C ARG A 124 -24.27 -9.05 28.68
N ASP A 125 -24.11 -8.33 29.78
CA ASP A 125 -22.89 -7.56 30.07
C ASP A 125 -21.73 -8.52 30.44
N PHE A 126 -20.58 -8.39 29.77
CA PHE A 126 -19.34 -9.13 30.04
C PHE A 126 -18.21 -8.19 30.52
N PRO A 127 -18.23 -7.76 31.80
CA PRO A 127 -17.22 -6.86 32.35
C PRO A 127 -15.86 -7.55 32.56
N ARG A 128 -14.77 -6.83 32.24
CA ARG A 128 -13.40 -7.35 32.31
C ARG A 128 -12.36 -6.27 32.62
N ASP A 129 -11.20 -6.68 33.13
CA ASP A 129 -10.02 -5.82 33.23
C ASP A 129 -9.35 -5.70 31.85
N ILE A 130 -9.33 -4.49 31.27
CA ILE A 130 -8.60 -4.17 30.04
C ILE A 130 -7.18 -3.69 30.38
N TRP A 131 -6.15 -4.30 29.82
CA TRP A 131 -4.76 -3.87 29.99
C TRP A 131 -4.45 -2.70 29.07
N CYS A 132 -3.67 -1.73 29.56
CA CYS A 132 -3.42 -0.47 28.87
C CYS A 132 -1.91 -0.24 28.69
N LEU A 133 -1.33 -0.75 27.59
CA LEU A 133 0.05 -0.45 27.23
C LEU A 133 0.13 0.79 26.32
N GLU A 134 0.89 1.80 26.75
CA GLU A 134 1.31 2.92 25.91
C GLU A 134 2.37 2.39 24.92
N PHE A 135 2.18 2.67 23.64
CA PHE A 135 3.10 2.28 22.57
C PHE A 135 3.88 3.50 22.10
N SER A 136 5.11 3.30 21.65
CA SER A 136 5.90 4.39 21.06
C SER A 136 6.92 3.84 20.08
N PHE A 137 7.22 4.58 19.02
CA PHE A 137 8.10 4.10 17.96
C PHE A 137 8.92 5.22 17.32
N LYS A 138 10.10 4.86 16.77
CA LYS A 138 10.72 5.61 15.68
C LYS A 138 10.17 5.04 14.36
N PRO A 139 10.01 5.83 13.29
CA PRO A 139 9.49 5.32 12.02
C PRO A 139 10.33 4.15 11.47
N PRO A 140 9.73 3.22 10.71
CA PRO A 140 10.42 2.03 10.18
C PRO A 140 11.66 2.39 9.36
N ARG A 141 12.66 1.52 9.41
CA ARG A 141 13.95 1.73 8.73
C ARG A 141 14.43 0.42 8.09
N GLN A 142 15.31 0.55 7.11
CA GLN A 142 15.96 -0.59 6.46
C GLN A 142 17.42 -0.72 6.93
N ILE A 143 17.92 -1.94 7.05
CA ILE A 143 19.35 -2.23 7.33
C ILE A 143 19.79 -3.51 6.61
N ASP A 144 21.01 -3.52 6.07
CA ASP A 144 21.63 -4.74 5.56
C ASP A 144 22.42 -5.44 6.66
N VAL A 145 22.14 -6.73 6.86
CA VAL A 145 22.75 -7.58 7.88
C VAL A 145 23.08 -8.96 7.33
N ASP A 146 24.06 -9.63 7.92
CA ASP A 146 24.48 -10.97 7.50
C ASP A 146 23.72 -12.03 8.32
N VAL A 147 22.81 -12.75 7.65
CA VAL A 147 21.91 -13.75 8.25
C VAL A 147 22.41 -15.15 7.89
N PRO A 148 22.48 -16.11 8.84
CA PRO A 148 22.85 -17.49 8.54
C PRO A 148 21.71 -18.19 7.76
N THR A 149 22.05 -18.78 6.61
CA THR A 149 21.12 -19.58 5.79
C THR A 149 21.03 -21.03 6.27
N ARG A 150 20.08 -21.80 5.70
CA ARG A 150 19.91 -23.24 6.00
C ARG A 150 21.13 -24.09 5.62
N GLU A 151 21.96 -23.58 4.71
CA GLU A 151 23.19 -24.20 4.22
C GLU A 151 24.42 -23.80 5.06
N PHE A 152 24.21 -23.19 6.24
CA PHE A 152 25.25 -22.68 7.16
C PHE A 152 26.20 -21.65 6.54
N ARG A 153 25.71 -20.88 5.55
CA ARG A 153 26.44 -19.74 4.96
C ARG A 153 25.87 -18.43 5.48
N MET A 154 26.70 -17.40 5.56
CA MET A 154 26.20 -16.04 5.82
C MET A 154 25.70 -15.43 4.50
N GLN A 155 24.45 -14.97 4.49
CA GLN A 155 23.87 -14.23 3.37
C GLN A 155 23.59 -12.80 3.83
N ARG A 156 24.13 -11.83 3.10
CA ARG A 156 23.77 -10.42 3.24
C ARG A 156 22.29 -10.25 2.84
N LYS A 157 21.42 -9.91 3.79
CA LYS A 157 20.00 -9.63 3.58
C LYS A 157 19.67 -8.19 3.99
N ARG A 158 18.84 -7.55 3.18
CA ARG A 158 18.12 -6.31 3.50
C ARG A 158 16.93 -6.67 4.39
N VAL A 159 16.95 -6.23 5.66
CA VAL A 159 15.81 -6.41 6.59
C VAL A 159 15.18 -5.07 6.91
N TRP A 160 13.86 -5.09 7.13
CA TRP A 160 13.08 -3.94 7.57
C TRP A 160 12.89 -4.05 9.08
N TYR A 161 12.90 -2.94 9.82
CA TYR A 161 12.69 -2.98 11.27
C TYR A 161 11.93 -1.77 11.81
N LEU A 162 11.20 -2.00 12.91
CA LEU A 162 10.54 -0.98 13.72
C LEU A 162 11.16 -1.00 15.12
N LEU A 163 11.84 0.09 15.50
CA LEU A 163 12.29 0.29 16.88
C LEU A 163 11.13 0.86 17.71
N TYR A 164 10.72 0.15 18.75
CA TYR A 164 9.60 0.53 19.59
C TYR A 164 9.91 0.49 21.09
N ARG A 165 9.03 1.10 21.88
CA ARG A 165 9.01 1.10 23.34
C ARG A 165 7.59 0.85 23.79
N VAL A 166 7.40 -0.10 24.70
CA VAL A 166 6.13 -0.33 25.40
C VAL A 166 6.22 0.15 26.85
N LYS A 167 5.11 0.66 27.38
CA LYS A 167 4.99 1.11 28.76
C LYS A 167 3.68 0.63 29.39
N ASN A 168 3.76 -0.04 30.53
CA ASN A 168 2.56 -0.45 31.26
C ASN A 168 1.96 0.75 32.01
N THR A 169 0.83 1.29 31.53
CA THR A 169 0.11 2.38 32.21
C THR A 169 -0.85 1.87 33.29
N GLY A 170 -1.04 0.55 33.36
CA GLY A 170 -1.94 -0.16 34.26
C GLY A 170 -2.95 -1.00 33.48
N ALA A 171 -4.04 -1.33 34.18
CA ALA A 171 -5.27 -1.86 33.60
C ALA A 171 -6.44 -0.92 33.94
N ARG A 172 -7.56 -1.10 33.25
CA ARG A 172 -8.81 -0.38 33.41
C ARG A 172 -9.90 -1.38 33.76
N ARG A 173 -10.69 -1.06 34.79
CA ARG A 173 -11.86 -1.83 35.22
C ARG A 173 -13.11 -0.95 35.14
N ILE A 174 -14.22 -1.52 34.67
CA ILE A 174 -15.54 -0.92 34.84
C ILE A 174 -16.09 -1.29 36.21
N VAL A 175 -16.56 -0.31 36.97
CA VAL A 175 -17.22 -0.49 38.26
C VAL A 175 -18.51 0.33 38.32
N MET A 176 -19.47 -0.09 39.15
CA MET A 176 -20.69 0.69 39.40
C MET A 176 -20.34 1.97 40.16
N ALA A 177 -20.83 3.11 39.70
CA ALA A 177 -20.66 4.39 40.37
C ALA A 177 -21.60 4.45 41.59
N GLU A 178 -21.02 4.62 42.79
CA GLU A 178 -21.77 4.80 44.05
C GLU A 178 -22.72 3.63 44.40
N GLY A 179 -22.55 2.47 43.75
CA GLY A 179 -23.42 1.29 43.88
C GLY A 179 -24.62 1.25 42.93
N ASP A 180 -24.81 2.28 42.10
CA ASP A 180 -25.86 2.32 41.07
C ASP A 180 -25.47 1.48 39.85
N ALA A 181 -26.18 0.37 39.64
CA ALA A 181 -25.97 -0.53 38.50
C ALA A 181 -26.29 0.12 37.14
N THR A 182 -27.02 1.23 37.10
CA THR A 182 -27.31 1.98 35.86
C THR A 182 -26.19 2.96 35.48
N ARG A 183 -25.22 3.19 36.37
CA ARG A 183 -24.13 4.16 36.18
C ARG A 183 -22.77 3.46 36.26
N LEU A 184 -22.11 3.33 35.12
CA LEU A 184 -20.80 2.68 35.03
C LEU A 184 -19.68 3.73 34.99
N ARG A 185 -18.59 3.50 35.72
CA ARG A 185 -17.38 4.32 35.69
C ARG A 185 -16.13 3.49 35.42
N SER A 186 -15.14 4.09 34.76
CA SER A 186 -13.82 3.51 34.52
C SER A 186 -12.87 3.84 35.67
N GLU A 187 -12.16 2.83 36.19
CA GLU A 187 -11.16 2.97 37.26
C GLU A 187 -9.82 2.33 36.84
N THR A 188 -8.70 3.00 37.15
CA THR A 188 -7.35 2.53 36.77
C THR A 188 -6.74 1.65 37.87
N VAL A 189 -6.51 0.38 37.55
CA VAL A 189 -5.92 -0.65 38.44
C VAL A 189 -4.44 -0.83 38.11
N LYS A 190 -3.55 -0.78 39.11
CA LYS A 190 -2.12 -1.09 38.92
C LYS A 190 -1.90 -2.60 38.93
N LYS A 191 -1.68 -3.20 37.75
CA LYS A 191 -1.45 -4.64 37.57
C LYS A 191 -0.23 -4.89 36.66
N PRO A 192 0.66 -5.84 36.96
CA PRO A 192 1.68 -6.30 36.02
C PRO A 192 1.04 -6.89 34.76
N VAL A 193 1.65 -6.69 33.60
CA VAL A 193 1.11 -7.12 32.29
C VAL A 193 2.19 -7.86 31.52
N ARG A 194 1.92 -9.10 31.09
CA ARG A 194 2.79 -9.78 30.12
C ARG A 194 2.46 -9.31 28.72
N PHE A 195 3.32 -8.47 28.15
CA PHE A 195 3.21 -8.09 26.75
C PHE A 195 3.61 -9.28 25.87
N LEU A 196 2.68 -9.71 25.02
CA LEU A 196 2.90 -10.72 23.99
C LEU A 196 2.89 -10.00 22.62
N PRO A 197 4.04 -9.48 22.15
CA PRO A 197 4.11 -8.81 20.86
C PRO A 197 3.73 -9.76 19.73
N HIS A 198 2.87 -9.28 18.85
CA HIS A 198 2.64 -9.88 17.54
C HIS A 198 2.54 -8.71 16.55
N PHE A 199 3.45 -8.70 15.58
CA PHE A 199 3.66 -7.62 14.64
C PHE A 199 3.53 -8.15 13.20
N VAL A 200 2.58 -7.62 12.44
CA VAL A 200 2.41 -7.93 11.01
C VAL A 200 2.60 -6.65 10.20
N LEU A 201 3.51 -6.69 9.22
CA LEU A 201 3.61 -5.67 8.18
C LEU A 201 2.74 -6.14 7.01
N GLU A 202 1.78 -5.33 6.61
CA GLU A 202 0.86 -5.64 5.51
C GLU A 202 0.92 -4.56 4.44
N SER A 203 0.83 -4.96 3.18
CA SER A 203 0.58 -4.06 2.06
C SER A 203 -0.60 -4.59 1.25
N VAL A 204 -1.35 -3.66 0.65
CA VAL A 204 -2.39 -3.96 -0.34
C VAL A 204 -1.95 -3.54 -1.74
N GLU A 205 -0.68 -3.17 -1.94
CA GLU A 205 -0.18 -2.60 -3.17
C GLU A 205 0.09 -3.67 -4.26
N GLY A 206 -0.53 -3.51 -5.42
CA GLY A 206 -0.25 -4.28 -6.63
C GLY A 206 1.10 -3.87 -7.23
N LEU A 207 2.06 -4.79 -7.22
CA LEU A 207 3.45 -4.52 -7.61
C LEU A 207 3.72 -4.79 -9.11
N SER A 208 2.68 -5.13 -9.88
CA SER A 208 2.75 -5.34 -11.33
C SER A 208 1.38 -5.19 -11.99
N LYS A 209 1.33 -4.86 -13.29
CA LYS A 209 0.07 -4.75 -14.06
C LYS A 209 -0.80 -6.02 -14.04
N GLN A 210 -0.23 -7.18 -13.72
CA GLN A 210 -0.95 -8.46 -13.60
C GLN A 210 -1.74 -8.59 -12.29
N GLU A 211 -1.36 -7.81 -11.27
CA GLU A 211 -1.95 -7.82 -9.92
C GLU A 211 -3.10 -6.83 -9.77
N GLY A 212 -3.40 -6.03 -10.82
CA GLY A 212 -4.30 -4.89 -10.71
C GLY A 212 -3.64 -3.71 -10.01
N ALA A 213 -4.42 -2.88 -9.32
CA ALA A 213 -3.88 -1.88 -8.41
C ALA A 213 -3.69 -2.45 -6.98
N LEU A 214 -4.53 -3.40 -6.57
CA LEU A 214 -4.63 -3.94 -5.21
C LEU A 214 -4.29 -5.44 -5.12
N ALA A 215 -3.17 -5.77 -4.46
CA ALA A 215 -2.81 -7.14 -4.10
C ALA A 215 -2.29 -7.24 -2.65
N TYR A 216 -2.90 -8.11 -1.86
CA TYR A 216 -2.58 -8.29 -0.44
C TYR A 216 -1.27 -9.06 -0.22
N ARG A 217 -0.45 -8.56 0.70
CA ARG A 217 0.81 -9.16 1.15
C ARG A 217 0.96 -8.97 2.65
N ALA A 218 1.36 -10.00 3.38
CA ALA A 218 1.59 -9.94 4.82
C ALA A 218 2.93 -10.58 5.21
N TYR A 219 3.65 -9.91 6.10
CA TYR A 219 4.95 -10.32 6.62
C TYR A 219 4.89 -10.34 8.15
N LEU A 220 5.07 -11.51 8.75
CA LEU A 220 5.15 -11.68 10.20
C LEU A 220 6.57 -11.35 10.68
N ASP A 221 6.66 -10.72 11.86
CA ASP A 221 7.91 -10.45 12.58
C ASP A 221 8.79 -11.71 12.78
N ARG A 222 10.11 -11.51 12.77
CA ARG A 222 11.15 -12.53 12.70
C ARG A 222 12.20 -12.30 13.78
N VAL A 223 12.40 -13.28 14.66
CA VAL A 223 13.51 -13.25 15.62
C VAL A 223 14.84 -13.50 14.88
N VAL A 224 15.54 -12.40 14.52
CA VAL A 224 16.83 -12.42 13.82
C VAL A 224 17.92 -11.82 14.73
N PRO A 225 18.62 -12.61 15.57
CA PRO A 225 19.55 -12.07 16.57
C PRO A 225 20.70 -11.24 16.00
N ALA A 226 21.16 -11.56 14.78
CA ALA A 226 22.16 -10.76 14.05
C ALA A 226 21.66 -9.34 13.73
N ALA A 227 20.36 -9.19 13.43
CA ALA A 227 19.74 -7.89 13.19
C ALA A 227 19.62 -7.09 14.50
N VAL A 228 19.21 -7.71 15.62
CA VAL A 228 19.09 -7.03 16.92
C VAL A 228 20.41 -6.37 17.33
N ALA A 229 21.54 -7.08 17.16
CA ALA A 229 22.86 -6.54 17.46
C ALA A 229 23.23 -5.33 16.58
N ALA A 230 23.07 -5.45 15.26
CA ALA A 230 23.38 -4.38 14.31
C ALA A 230 22.44 -3.16 14.44
N ILE A 231 21.17 -3.38 14.75
CA ILE A 231 20.18 -2.33 14.99
C ILE A 231 20.51 -1.59 16.29
N ARG A 232 20.86 -2.29 17.38
CA ARG A 232 21.27 -1.64 18.63
C ARG A 232 22.51 -0.76 18.43
N GLU A 233 23.50 -1.23 17.66
CA GLU A 233 24.71 -0.46 17.31
C GLU A 233 24.37 0.82 16.53
N ARG A 234 23.41 0.76 15.60
CA ARG A 234 22.92 1.92 14.83
C ARG A 234 22.08 2.90 15.66
N GLU A 235 21.26 2.41 16.59
CA GLU A 235 20.21 3.21 17.23
C GLU A 235 20.65 3.89 18.54
N ASP A 236 21.13 3.12 19.52
CA ASP A 236 21.80 3.56 20.76
C ASP A 236 22.33 2.32 21.50
N THR A 237 23.65 2.19 21.65
CA THR A 237 24.29 1.01 22.26
C THR A 237 23.93 0.79 23.73
N ARG A 238 23.33 1.76 24.41
CA ARG A 238 22.90 1.69 25.82
C ARG A 238 21.45 1.22 26.01
N ILE A 239 20.70 1.01 24.92
CA ILE A 239 19.36 0.45 25.01
C ILE A 239 19.48 -1.08 25.12
N ASP A 240 18.93 -1.65 26.20
CA ASP A 240 18.67 -3.09 26.25
C ASP A 240 17.49 -3.38 25.30
N LEU A 241 17.81 -4.01 24.17
CA LEU A 241 16.91 -4.14 23.04
C LEU A 241 16.40 -5.58 22.94
N HIS A 242 15.12 -5.77 23.23
CA HIS A 242 14.47 -7.07 23.19
C HIS A 242 13.93 -7.35 21.79
N ASP A 243 14.23 -8.52 21.23
CA ASP A 243 13.37 -9.11 20.19
C ASP A 243 12.02 -9.54 20.78
N SER A 244 11.06 -9.88 19.92
CA SER A 244 9.71 -10.27 20.35
C SER A 244 9.67 -11.54 21.23
N ALA A 245 10.68 -12.42 21.21
CA ALA A 245 10.73 -13.52 22.17
C ALA A 245 11.20 -13.02 23.56
N ARG A 246 12.33 -12.31 23.60
CA ARG A 246 12.88 -11.68 24.82
C ARG A 246 11.92 -10.70 25.50
N MET A 247 11.01 -10.11 24.73
CA MET A 247 9.97 -9.21 25.24
C MET A 247 8.99 -9.93 26.20
N THR A 248 8.72 -11.22 25.96
CA THR A 248 7.74 -12.04 26.71
C THR A 248 8.27 -12.64 28.02
N GLU A 249 9.59 -12.69 28.21
CA GLU A 249 10.26 -13.44 29.29
C GLU A 249 9.79 -13.06 30.71
N ARG A 250 9.44 -11.78 30.91
CA ARG A 250 8.96 -11.25 32.19
C ARG A 250 7.83 -10.25 31.99
N ASP A 251 6.91 -10.19 32.95
CA ASP A 251 5.84 -9.20 32.98
C ASP A 251 6.42 -7.77 33.05
N LEU A 252 5.67 -6.77 32.57
CA LEU A 252 5.95 -5.34 32.76
C LEU A 252 5.30 -4.89 34.08
N ALA A 253 6.09 -4.37 35.02
CA ALA A 253 5.53 -3.74 36.22
C ALA A 253 4.78 -2.42 35.86
N PRO A 254 3.77 -1.98 36.64
CA PRO A 254 3.10 -0.70 36.39
C PRO A 254 4.08 0.49 36.40
N GLY A 255 4.19 1.18 35.28
CA GLY A 255 5.16 2.26 35.04
C GLY A 255 6.50 1.80 34.43
N GLU A 256 6.76 0.51 34.29
CA GLU A 256 7.94 -0.01 33.57
C GLU A 256 7.84 0.32 32.08
N GLU A 257 8.99 0.71 31.51
CA GLU A 257 9.18 0.92 30.06
C GLU A 257 10.20 -0.10 29.56
N ARG A 258 9.94 -0.72 28.40
CA ARG A 258 10.85 -1.70 27.78
C ARG A 258 10.96 -1.42 26.28
N TRP A 259 12.20 -1.46 25.76
CA TRP A 259 12.49 -1.24 24.36
C TRP A 259 12.51 -2.57 23.60
N GLY A 260 11.95 -2.57 22.40
CA GLY A 260 11.92 -3.74 21.54
C GLY A 260 12.14 -3.40 20.08
N VAL A 261 12.41 -4.44 19.29
CA VAL A 261 12.50 -4.36 17.84
C VAL A 261 11.66 -5.45 17.20
N ALA A 262 10.85 -5.07 16.22
CA ALA A 262 10.24 -6.00 15.26
C ALA A 262 11.07 -5.95 13.97
N VAL A 263 11.30 -7.10 13.35
CA VAL A 263 12.15 -7.26 12.16
C VAL A 263 11.44 -8.11 11.12
N TRP A 264 11.41 -7.64 9.88
CA TRP A 264 10.85 -8.37 8.74
C TRP A 264 11.95 -8.73 7.74
N GLU A 265 11.99 -10.00 7.36
CA GLU A 265 12.84 -10.54 6.30
C GLU A 265 12.07 -10.60 4.97
N ASP A 266 12.80 -10.55 3.85
CA ASP A 266 12.31 -10.88 2.51
C ASP A 266 11.05 -10.07 2.06
N VAL A 267 10.88 -8.87 2.61
CA VAL A 267 9.89 -7.87 2.18
C VAL A 267 10.18 -7.43 0.74
N ASP A 268 9.17 -7.38 -0.12
CA ASP A 268 9.35 -7.00 -1.52
C ASP A 268 9.82 -5.53 -1.63
N PRO A 269 11.00 -5.26 -2.23
CA PRO A 269 11.57 -3.92 -2.26
C PRO A 269 10.81 -2.94 -3.17
N ARG A 270 9.71 -3.36 -3.81
CA ARG A 270 8.80 -2.48 -4.56
C ARG A 270 7.63 -1.95 -3.72
N ILE A 271 7.45 -2.42 -2.48
CA ILE A 271 6.40 -1.91 -1.58
C ILE A 271 6.76 -0.50 -1.13
N ASP A 272 5.88 0.45 -1.45
CA ASP A 272 5.99 1.84 -1.04
C ASP A 272 4.94 2.21 0.02
N TYR A 273 3.80 1.51 0.08
CA TYR A 273 2.77 1.74 1.09
C TYR A 273 2.46 0.47 1.88
N PHE A 274 2.46 0.60 3.21
CA PHE A 274 2.23 -0.51 4.11
C PHE A 274 1.67 -0.04 5.46
N SER A 275 0.96 -0.93 6.13
CA SER A 275 0.52 -0.78 7.51
C SER A 275 1.29 -1.74 8.41
N ILE A 276 1.62 -1.34 9.64
CA ILE A 276 2.08 -2.27 10.68
C ILE A 276 0.95 -2.42 11.71
N TYR A 277 0.53 -3.66 11.94
CA TYR A 277 -0.43 -4.03 12.97
C TYR A 277 0.28 -4.57 14.20
N VAL A 278 0.00 -3.99 15.37
CA VAL A 278 0.59 -4.35 16.66
C VAL A 278 -0.50 -4.90 17.58
N ARG A 279 -0.36 -6.15 18.01
CA ARG A 279 -1.25 -6.81 18.98
C ARG A 279 -0.55 -6.99 20.34
N GLY A 280 -1.35 -7.30 21.36
CA GLY A 280 -0.88 -7.55 22.73
C GLY A 280 -0.75 -6.29 23.61
N LEU A 281 -0.96 -5.10 23.05
CA LEU A 281 -0.98 -3.81 23.79
C LEU A 281 -2.20 -3.67 24.74
N THR A 282 -3.18 -4.54 24.52
CA THR A 282 -4.53 -4.57 25.06
C THR A 282 -5.00 -6.03 25.01
N ASN A 283 -5.88 -6.42 25.92
CA ASN A 283 -6.58 -7.71 25.92
C ASN A 283 -8.09 -7.53 25.60
N ALA A 284 -8.46 -6.42 24.96
CA ALA A 284 -9.81 -6.24 24.45
C ALA A 284 -10.10 -7.23 23.32
N ILE A 285 -11.20 -7.97 23.46
CA ILE A 285 -11.67 -8.96 22.50
C ILE A 285 -13.13 -8.62 22.15
N ARG A 286 -13.46 -8.49 20.88
CA ARG A 286 -14.86 -8.53 20.41
C ARG A 286 -15.14 -9.89 19.83
N TRP A 287 -16.40 -10.30 19.85
CA TRP A 287 -16.84 -11.52 19.18
C TRP A 287 -18.20 -11.33 18.51
N ARG A 288 -18.51 -12.23 17.58
CA ARG A 288 -19.76 -12.26 16.82
C ARG A 288 -20.11 -13.69 16.45
N THR A 289 -21.40 -13.98 16.30
CA THR A 289 -21.87 -15.18 15.60
C THR A 289 -21.35 -15.20 14.16
N ARG A 290 -20.81 -16.33 13.70
CA ARG A 290 -20.39 -16.51 12.30
C ARG A 290 -21.61 -16.68 11.40
N ALA A 291 -21.52 -16.23 10.14
CA ALA A 291 -22.66 -16.25 9.21
C ALA A 291 -23.09 -17.67 8.75
N ASP A 292 -22.25 -18.68 9.00
CA ASP A 292 -22.51 -20.11 8.77
C ASP A 292 -22.83 -20.88 10.07
N ALA A 293 -22.87 -20.21 11.22
CA ALA A 293 -23.16 -20.86 12.49
C ALA A 293 -24.60 -21.36 12.57
N THR A 294 -24.79 -22.52 13.21
CA THR A 294 -26.09 -23.07 13.56
C THR A 294 -26.06 -23.54 15.01
N PHE A 295 -27.12 -23.24 15.75
CA PHE A 295 -27.23 -23.55 17.17
C PHE A 295 -28.33 -24.59 17.40
N ALA A 296 -28.06 -25.54 18.29
CA ALA A 296 -28.95 -26.61 18.70
C ALA A 296 -28.86 -26.80 20.22
N ALA A 297 -29.74 -27.62 20.79
CA ALA A 297 -29.81 -27.84 22.24
C ALA A 297 -28.57 -28.52 22.84
N ASP A 298 -27.70 -29.10 22.01
CA ASP A 298 -26.41 -29.69 22.34
C ASP A 298 -25.19 -28.89 21.85
N SER A 299 -25.39 -27.67 21.33
CA SER A 299 -24.29 -26.76 20.97
C SER A 299 -23.39 -26.47 22.17
N VAL A 300 -22.08 -26.54 21.94
CA VAL A 300 -21.07 -26.23 22.96
C VAL A 300 -20.91 -24.71 23.04
N PRO A 301 -20.80 -24.09 24.23
CA PRO A 301 -20.52 -22.66 24.34
C PRO A 301 -19.33 -22.23 23.48
N VAL A 302 -19.47 -21.10 22.77
CA VAL A 302 -18.51 -20.54 21.79
C VAL A 302 -18.49 -21.30 20.43
N SER A 303 -19.23 -22.41 20.27
CA SER A 303 -19.29 -23.13 18.98
C SER A 303 -20.09 -22.32 17.95
N GLY A 304 -19.40 -21.68 17.00
CA GLY A 304 -20.02 -20.78 16.03
C GLY A 304 -19.74 -19.30 16.27
N GLU A 305 -18.92 -18.94 17.26
CA GLU A 305 -18.39 -17.58 17.39
C GLU A 305 -17.12 -17.34 16.56
N GLU A 306 -16.92 -16.08 16.19
CA GLU A 306 -15.70 -15.52 15.61
C GLU A 306 -15.16 -14.47 16.60
N HIS A 307 -13.87 -14.51 16.93
CA HIS A 307 -13.24 -13.55 17.84
C HIS A 307 -12.29 -12.60 17.10
N ALA A 308 -12.20 -11.36 17.59
CA ALA A 308 -11.25 -10.35 17.15
C ALA A 308 -10.49 -9.78 18.35
N LEU A 309 -9.16 -9.78 18.27
CA LEU A 309 -8.32 -8.99 19.17
C LEU A 309 -8.19 -7.55 18.67
N GLU A 310 -8.24 -6.61 19.60
CA GLU A 310 -7.89 -5.22 19.33
C GLU A 310 -6.41 -5.12 18.93
N SER A 311 -6.17 -4.43 17.82
CA SER A 311 -4.86 -4.28 17.18
C SER A 311 -4.62 -2.80 16.91
N LEU A 312 -3.44 -2.28 17.22
CA LEU A 312 -3.03 -0.93 16.81
C LEU A 312 -2.53 -0.98 15.37
N ARG A 313 -3.24 -0.36 14.44
CA ARG A 313 -2.79 -0.09 13.06
C ARG A 313 -1.96 1.19 13.05
N LEU A 314 -0.81 1.13 12.40
CA LEU A 314 0.08 2.24 12.07
C LEU A 314 0.26 2.27 10.56
N ASP A 315 0.17 3.43 9.92
CA ASP A 315 0.30 3.55 8.46
C ASP A 315 1.59 4.27 8.05
N PHE A 316 2.24 3.78 7.00
CA PHE A 316 3.55 4.24 6.55
C PHE A 316 3.63 4.32 5.03
N TRP A 317 4.53 5.18 4.54
CA TRP A 317 4.86 5.24 3.12
C TRP A 317 6.35 5.56 2.89
N ARG A 318 6.80 5.27 1.67
CA ARG A 318 8.16 5.46 1.18
C ARG A 318 8.14 6.11 -0.22
N PRO A 319 9.15 6.92 -0.59
CA PRO A 319 9.40 7.27 -2.00
C PRO A 319 9.96 6.07 -2.78
N GLY A 320 9.30 5.66 -3.86
CA GLY A 320 9.69 4.47 -4.64
C GLY A 320 10.98 4.59 -5.41
N ASP A 321 11.31 5.80 -5.89
CA ASP A 321 12.42 6.04 -6.82
C ASP A 321 13.80 5.74 -6.22
N ASP A 322 14.00 5.89 -4.90
CA ASP A 322 15.31 5.78 -4.28
C ASP A 322 15.69 4.34 -3.89
N SER A 323 15.75 3.49 -4.91
CA SER A 323 16.36 2.15 -4.83
C SER A 323 17.85 2.16 -4.41
N THR A 324 18.46 3.34 -4.34
CA THR A 324 19.85 3.58 -3.93
C THR A 324 20.02 3.99 -2.47
N SER A 325 18.96 4.33 -1.73
CA SER A 325 19.10 4.81 -0.37
C SER A 325 19.43 3.66 0.61
N LEU A 326 20.64 3.71 1.17
CA LEU A 326 21.18 2.64 2.03
C LEU A 326 20.69 2.73 3.49
N SER A 327 19.91 3.75 3.85
CA SER A 327 19.71 4.12 5.26
C SER A 327 18.41 4.87 5.59
N GLU A 328 17.48 5.06 4.64
CA GLU A 328 16.34 5.94 4.88
C GLU A 328 15.36 5.48 5.96
N GLU A 329 14.68 6.49 6.48
CA GLU A 329 13.60 6.42 7.46
C GLU A 329 12.28 6.57 6.71
N MET A 330 11.41 5.56 6.83
CA MET A 330 10.13 5.54 6.16
C MET A 330 9.21 6.58 6.77
N SER A 331 8.45 7.27 5.94
CA SER A 331 7.59 8.35 6.42
C SER A 331 6.31 7.80 7.06
N VAL A 332 5.86 8.46 8.13
CA VAL A 332 4.52 8.22 8.68
C VAL A 332 3.49 8.62 7.62
N GLY A 333 2.52 7.74 7.39
CA GLY A 333 1.38 7.96 6.50
C GLY A 333 0.10 8.20 7.29
N HIS A 334 -1.04 7.91 6.65
CA HIS A 334 -2.34 7.81 7.29
C HIS A 334 -3.20 6.79 6.54
N ALA A 335 -4.20 6.18 7.18
CA ALA A 335 -5.11 5.29 6.46
C ALA A 335 -5.87 6.05 5.35
N GLY A 336 -6.12 5.38 4.23
CA GLY A 336 -6.64 5.97 2.99
C GLY A 336 -5.59 6.69 2.11
N MET A 337 -4.36 6.91 2.58
CA MET A 337 -3.33 7.67 1.83
C MET A 337 -2.95 6.98 0.51
N TYR A 338 -2.78 5.66 0.55
CA TYR A 338 -2.42 4.85 -0.61
C TYR A 338 -3.55 4.92 -1.66
N GLU A 339 -4.78 4.66 -1.26
CA GLU A 339 -5.94 4.58 -2.15
C GLU A 339 -6.22 5.93 -2.82
N ARG A 340 -6.10 7.04 -2.07
CA ARG A 340 -6.18 8.41 -2.62
C ARG A 340 -5.09 8.66 -3.67
N ARG A 341 -3.83 8.28 -3.40
CA ARG A 341 -2.73 8.44 -4.36
C ARG A 341 -2.91 7.54 -5.59
N THR A 342 -3.39 6.31 -5.44
CA THR A 342 -3.70 5.38 -6.54
C THR A 342 -4.79 5.93 -7.45
N ILE A 343 -5.90 6.42 -6.89
CA ILE A 343 -6.98 7.09 -7.65
C ILE A 343 -6.42 8.32 -8.39
N GLY A 344 -5.66 9.16 -7.70
CA GLY A 344 -5.05 10.36 -8.26
C GLY A 344 -4.07 10.07 -9.41
N ASN A 345 -3.19 9.09 -9.22
CA ASN A 345 -2.25 8.63 -10.24
C ASN A 345 -2.99 8.10 -11.48
N ARG A 346 -4.08 7.33 -11.30
CA ARG A 346 -4.87 6.80 -12.43
C ARG A 346 -5.53 7.90 -13.26
N VAL A 347 -6.01 8.96 -12.61
CA VAL A 347 -6.52 10.17 -13.29
C VAL A 347 -5.42 10.87 -14.09
N LEU A 348 -4.23 11.06 -13.50
CA LEU A 348 -3.10 11.70 -14.18
C LEU A 348 -2.59 10.87 -15.36
N GLU A 349 -2.49 9.55 -15.20
CA GLU A 349 -2.11 8.61 -16.25
C GLU A 349 -3.09 8.67 -17.43
N ALA A 350 -4.39 8.63 -17.16
CA ALA A 350 -5.44 8.74 -18.17
C ALA A 350 -5.48 10.12 -18.85
N LEU A 351 -5.27 11.22 -18.13
CA LEU A 351 -5.20 12.56 -18.72
C LEU A 351 -3.95 12.76 -19.57
N GLY A 352 -2.80 12.24 -19.15
CA GLY A 352 -1.53 12.31 -19.87
C GLY A 352 -1.49 11.45 -21.15
N ARG A 353 -2.17 10.29 -21.14
CA ARG A 353 -2.21 9.26 -22.19
C ARG A 353 -2.09 9.79 -23.63
N GLY A 354 -3.03 10.64 -24.05
CA GLY A 354 -3.13 11.09 -25.46
C GLY A 354 -1.91 11.86 -25.95
N ARG A 355 -1.15 12.51 -25.06
CA ARG A 355 0.09 13.22 -25.40
C ARG A 355 1.31 12.28 -25.50
N LEU A 356 1.23 11.09 -24.92
CA LEU A 356 2.32 10.10 -24.85
C LEU A 356 2.20 9.02 -25.93
N THR A 357 0.97 8.63 -26.29
CA THR A 357 0.67 7.48 -27.16
C THR A 357 0.08 7.85 -28.52
N ALA A 358 -0.23 9.14 -28.73
CA ALA A 358 -1.01 9.66 -29.85
C ALA A 358 -2.41 9.00 -30.03
N SER A 359 -2.96 8.36 -29.00
CA SER A 359 -4.32 7.80 -29.00
C SER A 359 -5.40 8.89 -28.91
N ALA A 360 -6.52 8.68 -29.60
CA ALA A 360 -7.79 9.40 -29.42
C ALA A 360 -8.90 8.42 -28.99
N PRO A 361 -8.96 8.02 -27.70
CA PRO A 361 -9.84 6.94 -27.23
C PRO A 361 -11.32 7.09 -27.57
N ARG A 362 -11.87 8.31 -27.54
CA ARG A 362 -13.28 8.58 -27.91
C ARG A 362 -13.53 8.22 -29.37
N GLU A 363 -12.72 8.77 -30.28
CA GLU A 363 -12.82 8.49 -31.72
C GLU A 363 -12.62 7.00 -32.03
N GLY A 364 -11.75 6.32 -31.27
CA GLY A 364 -11.54 4.87 -31.39
C GLY A 364 -12.78 4.05 -30.99
N LEU A 365 -13.47 4.40 -29.90
CA LEU A 365 -14.72 3.75 -29.50
C LEU A 365 -15.87 4.07 -30.46
N GLU A 366 -15.97 5.32 -30.92
CA GLU A 366 -16.97 5.75 -31.92
C GLU A 366 -16.82 5.01 -33.25
N GLN A 367 -15.58 4.84 -33.74
CA GLN A 367 -15.28 4.02 -34.93
C GLN A 367 -15.64 2.54 -34.77
N LEU A 368 -15.65 2.03 -33.54
CA LEU A 368 -16.05 0.65 -33.22
C LEU A 368 -17.56 0.50 -32.96
N GLY A 369 -18.31 1.61 -32.91
CA GLY A 369 -19.72 1.61 -32.50
C GLY A 369 -19.92 1.19 -31.05
N LEU A 370 -18.98 1.54 -30.16
CA LEU A 370 -19.00 1.22 -28.73
C LEU A 370 -19.08 2.50 -27.88
N THR A 371 -19.71 2.38 -26.72
CA THR A 371 -19.62 3.34 -25.61
C THR A 371 -18.61 2.87 -24.55
N TRP A 372 -18.16 3.78 -23.67
CA TRP A 372 -17.32 3.39 -22.54
C TRP A 372 -18.09 2.57 -21.48
N GLU A 373 -19.41 2.76 -21.36
CA GLU A 373 -20.26 1.97 -20.47
C GLU A 373 -20.32 0.50 -20.92
N GLU A 374 -20.30 0.24 -22.23
CA GLU A 374 -20.29 -1.13 -22.77
C GLU A 374 -18.99 -1.87 -22.48
N ILE A 375 -17.84 -1.18 -22.32
CA ILE A 375 -16.55 -1.79 -21.96
C ILE A 375 -16.21 -1.70 -20.46
N LEU A 376 -17.24 -1.56 -19.61
CA LEU A 376 -17.11 -1.80 -18.17
C LEU A 376 -16.88 -3.29 -17.85
N ASP A 377 -16.18 -3.52 -16.74
CA ASP A 377 -16.00 -4.82 -16.12
C ASP A 377 -17.35 -5.45 -15.72
N PRO A 378 -17.50 -6.78 -15.85
CA PRO A 378 -18.74 -7.45 -15.45
C PRO A 378 -18.92 -7.37 -13.92
N PRO A 379 -20.16 -7.27 -13.39
CA PRO A 379 -20.41 -7.13 -11.95
C PRO A 379 -19.80 -8.23 -11.07
N ALA A 380 -19.59 -9.43 -11.62
CA ALA A 380 -18.86 -10.51 -10.95
C ALA A 380 -17.37 -10.18 -10.72
N ALA A 381 -16.70 -9.57 -11.71
CA ALA A 381 -15.32 -9.11 -11.59
C ALA A 381 -15.21 -7.91 -10.63
N VAL A 382 -16.15 -6.95 -10.70
CA VAL A 382 -16.24 -5.84 -9.74
C VAL A 382 -16.40 -6.35 -8.30
N LYS A 383 -17.22 -7.40 -8.09
CA LYS A 383 -17.39 -8.04 -6.78
C LYS A 383 -16.10 -8.77 -6.33
N ALA A 384 -15.44 -9.50 -7.23
CA ALA A 384 -14.18 -10.20 -6.92
C ALA A 384 -13.04 -9.21 -6.58
N ALA A 385 -12.94 -8.11 -7.33
CA ALA A 385 -12.03 -7.00 -7.08
C ALA A 385 -12.34 -6.19 -5.79
N GLY A 386 -13.43 -6.52 -5.09
CA GLY A 386 -13.73 -6.04 -3.74
C GLY A 386 -13.30 -6.97 -2.61
N ALA A 387 -12.83 -8.19 -2.90
CA ALA A 387 -12.39 -9.15 -1.88
C ALA A 387 -11.06 -8.72 -1.21
N VAL A 388 -10.75 -9.33 -0.06
CA VAL A 388 -9.46 -9.13 0.64
C VAL A 388 -8.40 -10.10 0.09
N ASP A 389 -8.74 -11.39 0.02
CA ASP A 389 -7.89 -12.43 -0.55
C ASP A 389 -8.16 -12.58 -2.06
N ARG A 390 -7.11 -12.45 -2.88
CA ARG A 390 -7.21 -12.18 -4.33
C ARG A 390 -6.19 -12.99 -5.15
N ASP A 391 -6.61 -14.12 -5.70
CA ASP A 391 -5.93 -14.76 -6.85
C ASP A 391 -6.71 -14.59 -8.17
N ALA A 392 -7.84 -13.88 -8.15
CA ALA A 392 -8.66 -13.59 -9.34
C ALA A 392 -8.05 -12.44 -10.17
N PRO A 393 -7.56 -12.70 -11.40
CA PRO A 393 -6.88 -11.69 -12.22
C PRO A 393 -7.86 -10.77 -12.99
N PRO A 394 -7.41 -9.58 -13.48
CA PRO A 394 -8.26 -8.61 -14.17
C PRO A 394 -9.04 -9.18 -15.37
N SER A 395 -10.31 -8.78 -15.54
CA SER A 395 -11.20 -9.38 -16.56
C SER A 395 -10.77 -9.08 -18.00
N LEU A 396 -10.96 -10.06 -18.87
CA LEU A 396 -10.72 -9.95 -20.31
C LEU A 396 -12.00 -9.61 -21.09
N VAL A 397 -13.17 -9.57 -20.44
CA VAL A 397 -14.46 -9.27 -21.07
C VAL A 397 -14.48 -7.90 -21.78
N PRO A 398 -13.94 -6.80 -21.22
CA PRO A 398 -13.83 -5.53 -21.94
C PRO A 398 -13.02 -5.65 -23.24
N LEU A 399 -11.88 -6.34 -23.20
CA LEU A 399 -11.02 -6.53 -24.38
C LEU A 399 -11.68 -7.44 -25.42
N ALA A 400 -12.36 -8.51 -24.99
CA ALA A 400 -13.11 -9.40 -25.88
C ALA A 400 -14.24 -8.67 -26.63
N LYS A 401 -14.92 -7.71 -25.98
CA LYS A 401 -15.90 -6.83 -26.64
C LYS A 401 -15.26 -5.94 -27.72
N VAL A 402 -14.09 -5.35 -27.45
CA VAL A 402 -13.33 -4.55 -28.43
C VAL A 402 -12.88 -5.41 -29.63
N VAL A 403 -12.33 -6.61 -29.39
CA VAL A 403 -11.96 -7.54 -30.48
C VAL A 403 -13.20 -7.95 -31.29
N SER A 404 -14.35 -8.17 -30.64
CA SER A 404 -15.62 -8.49 -31.31
C SER A 404 -16.18 -7.33 -32.14
N ALA A 405 -15.95 -6.08 -31.73
CA ALA A 405 -16.27 -4.91 -32.55
C ALA A 405 -15.32 -4.80 -33.76
N LEU A 406 -13.99 -4.95 -33.55
CA LEU A 406 -12.99 -4.98 -34.62
C LEU A 406 -13.28 -6.08 -35.66
N ALA A 407 -13.69 -7.27 -35.24
CA ALA A 407 -14.10 -8.36 -36.12
C ALA A 407 -15.29 -7.94 -37.02
N ARG A 408 -16.30 -7.28 -36.44
CA ARG A 408 -17.50 -6.83 -37.17
C ARG A 408 -17.28 -5.59 -38.04
N LEU A 409 -16.28 -4.75 -37.73
CA LEU A 409 -16.00 -3.50 -38.44
C LEU A 409 -15.76 -3.69 -39.94
N GLN A 410 -16.44 -2.89 -40.76
CA GLN A 410 -16.34 -2.86 -42.22
C GLN A 410 -16.01 -1.44 -42.72
N PRO A 411 -15.16 -1.27 -43.74
CA PRO A 411 -14.36 -2.32 -44.39
C PRO A 411 -13.23 -2.82 -43.45
N PRO A 412 -12.66 -4.03 -43.66
CA PRO A 412 -11.61 -4.56 -42.78
C PRO A 412 -10.35 -3.69 -42.72
N ALA A 413 -10.10 -2.88 -43.76
CA ALA A 413 -9.02 -1.90 -43.82
C ALA A 413 -9.15 -0.74 -42.83
N ALA A 414 -10.34 -0.52 -42.22
CA ALA A 414 -10.53 0.47 -41.15
C ALA A 414 -10.03 -0.01 -39.78
N ARG A 415 -9.85 -1.32 -39.58
CA ARG A 415 -9.47 -1.92 -38.28
C ARG A 415 -8.17 -1.35 -37.71
N PRO A 416 -7.06 -1.17 -38.45
CA PRO A 416 -5.83 -0.59 -37.88
C PRO A 416 -6.03 0.85 -37.39
N ALA A 417 -6.82 1.66 -38.10
CA ALA A 417 -7.13 3.03 -37.69
C ALA A 417 -7.92 3.09 -36.38
N ALA A 418 -8.95 2.24 -36.23
CA ALA A 418 -9.73 2.14 -35.00
C ALA A 418 -8.88 1.63 -33.81
N THR A 419 -8.05 0.60 -34.03
CA THR A 419 -7.09 0.09 -33.02
C THR A 419 -6.07 1.15 -32.61
N GLY A 420 -5.49 1.87 -33.58
CA GLY A 420 -4.52 2.95 -33.33
C GLY A 420 -5.14 4.17 -32.64
N ALA A 421 -6.39 4.53 -32.97
CA ALA A 421 -7.12 5.58 -32.26
C ALA A 421 -7.39 5.19 -30.80
N LEU A 422 -7.82 3.94 -30.54
CA LEU A 422 -8.15 3.47 -29.19
C LEU A 422 -6.90 3.29 -28.31
N PHE A 423 -5.89 2.57 -28.81
CA PHE A 423 -4.73 2.14 -28.01
C PHE A 423 -3.45 2.96 -28.24
N GLY A 424 -3.40 3.81 -29.27
CA GLY A 424 -2.17 4.46 -29.73
C GLY A 424 -1.30 3.54 -30.58
N GLN A 425 -0.25 4.08 -31.19
CA GLN A 425 0.62 3.35 -32.13
C GLN A 425 1.23 2.08 -31.50
N VAL A 426 1.84 2.22 -30.33
CA VAL A 426 2.47 1.13 -29.58
C VAL A 426 1.44 0.07 -29.17
N GLY A 427 0.22 0.48 -28.82
CA GLY A 427 -0.88 -0.44 -28.51
C GLY A 427 -1.41 -1.19 -29.73
N GLN A 428 -1.39 -0.57 -30.92
CA GLN A 428 -1.67 -1.25 -32.19
C GLN A 428 -0.61 -2.33 -32.49
N GLU A 429 0.67 -2.04 -32.31
CA GLU A 429 1.74 -3.03 -32.45
C GLU A 429 1.54 -4.22 -31.50
N TRP A 430 1.16 -3.95 -30.24
CA TRP A 430 0.87 -4.99 -29.24
C TRP A 430 -0.35 -5.84 -29.60
N PHE A 431 -1.37 -5.24 -30.21
CA PHE A 431 -2.54 -5.94 -30.72
C PHE A 431 -2.20 -6.85 -31.91
N GLU A 432 -1.44 -6.34 -32.87
CA GLU A 432 -0.97 -7.12 -34.03
C GLU A 432 -0.02 -8.25 -33.60
N ASP A 433 0.86 -8.02 -32.63
CA ASP A 433 1.69 -9.05 -32.00
C ASP A 433 0.85 -10.14 -31.32
N LEU A 434 -0.20 -9.78 -30.58
CA LEU A 434 -1.05 -10.75 -29.88
C LEU A 434 -1.84 -11.62 -30.87
N VAL A 435 -2.41 -11.01 -31.91
CA VAL A 435 -3.12 -11.73 -32.99
C VAL A 435 -2.16 -12.65 -33.74
N ARG A 436 -0.97 -12.17 -34.10
CA ARG A 436 0.08 -12.97 -34.77
C ARG A 436 0.61 -14.09 -33.85
N GLY A 437 0.63 -13.85 -32.54
CA GLY A 437 1.08 -14.80 -31.52
C GLY A 437 0.26 -16.09 -31.44
N LEU A 438 -1.00 -16.11 -31.91
CA LEU A 438 -1.82 -17.32 -31.98
C LEU A 438 -1.40 -18.28 -33.10
N SER A 439 -0.86 -17.77 -34.21
CA SER A 439 -0.45 -18.57 -35.39
C SER A 439 1.07 -18.58 -35.63
N ALA A 440 1.86 -17.82 -34.88
CA ALA A 440 3.32 -17.79 -34.98
C ALA A 440 3.93 -19.19 -34.77
N PRO A 441 4.94 -19.60 -35.56
CA PRO A 441 5.59 -20.90 -35.42
C PRO A 441 6.27 -21.05 -34.05
N LEU A 442 6.25 -22.26 -33.53
CA LEU A 442 6.84 -22.67 -32.25
C LEU A 442 7.63 -23.97 -32.45
N ASP A 443 8.48 -24.30 -31.48
CA ASP A 443 9.02 -25.66 -31.30
C ASP A 443 7.91 -26.69 -31.05
N ASP A 444 8.19 -27.97 -31.33
CA ASP A 444 7.18 -29.04 -31.32
C ASP A 444 6.48 -29.22 -29.97
N GLU A 445 7.19 -29.03 -28.86
CA GLU A 445 6.65 -29.11 -27.50
C GLU A 445 5.63 -27.99 -27.25
N ARG A 446 6.01 -26.73 -27.48
CA ARG A 446 5.08 -25.60 -27.32
C ARG A 446 3.97 -25.60 -28.37
N ALA A 447 4.20 -26.12 -29.57
CA ALA A 447 3.17 -26.29 -30.59
C ALA A 447 2.11 -27.32 -30.17
N ALA A 448 2.53 -28.44 -29.57
CA ALA A 448 1.62 -29.43 -28.98
C ALA A 448 0.83 -28.84 -27.79
N LEU A 449 1.48 -28.06 -26.92
CA LEU A 449 0.82 -27.32 -25.84
C LEU A 449 -0.21 -26.32 -26.38
N ARG A 450 0.12 -25.52 -27.41
CA ARG A 450 -0.81 -24.56 -28.03
C ARG A 450 -2.05 -25.27 -28.57
N ARG A 451 -1.89 -26.37 -29.34
CA ARG A 451 -3.03 -27.16 -29.85
C ARG A 451 -3.94 -27.60 -28.71
N GLY A 452 -3.37 -28.19 -27.66
CA GLY A 452 -4.14 -28.57 -26.47
C GLY A 452 -4.80 -27.40 -25.71
N MET A 453 -4.38 -26.15 -25.91
CA MET A 453 -5.12 -24.97 -25.41
C MET A 453 -6.25 -24.57 -26.37
N LEU A 454 -6.00 -24.56 -27.69
CA LEU A 454 -6.98 -24.22 -28.73
C LEU A 454 -8.14 -25.22 -28.75
N ASP A 455 -7.86 -26.51 -28.62
CA ASP A 455 -8.87 -27.57 -28.49
C ASP A 455 -9.84 -27.28 -27.33
N ARG A 456 -9.31 -26.86 -26.16
CA ARG A 456 -10.12 -26.45 -25.00
C ARG A 456 -10.87 -25.13 -25.20
N CYS A 457 -10.46 -24.30 -26.16
CA CYS A 457 -11.19 -23.11 -26.60
C CYS A 457 -12.23 -23.41 -27.70
N GLY A 458 -12.35 -24.68 -28.15
CA GLY A 458 -13.16 -25.06 -29.30
C GLY A 458 -12.69 -24.41 -30.60
N LEU A 459 -11.38 -24.49 -30.87
CA LEU A 459 -10.70 -23.89 -32.03
C LEU A 459 -9.70 -24.88 -32.65
N SER A 460 -9.67 -24.93 -33.98
CA SER A 460 -8.57 -25.53 -34.74
C SER A 460 -7.48 -24.51 -35.11
N GLU A 461 -6.31 -24.97 -35.54
CA GLU A 461 -5.29 -24.08 -36.15
C GLU A 461 -5.82 -23.41 -37.45
N GLU A 462 -6.74 -24.06 -38.17
CA GLU A 462 -7.39 -23.51 -39.36
C GLU A 462 -8.39 -22.38 -39.01
N ASP A 463 -9.15 -22.51 -37.91
CA ASP A 463 -10.01 -21.43 -37.41
C ASP A 463 -9.21 -20.16 -37.11
N VAL A 464 -8.05 -20.32 -36.47
CA VAL A 464 -7.14 -19.21 -36.16
C VAL A 464 -6.61 -18.55 -37.43
N ALA A 465 -6.27 -19.33 -38.46
CA ALA A 465 -5.77 -18.82 -39.74
C ALA A 465 -6.83 -18.09 -40.56
N VAL A 466 -8.06 -18.60 -40.61
CA VAL A 466 -9.16 -18.03 -41.43
C VAL A 466 -9.92 -16.93 -40.69
N ARG A 467 -10.05 -17.01 -39.37
CA ARG A 467 -10.84 -16.11 -38.51
C ARG A 467 -10.07 -15.71 -37.24
N PRO A 468 -8.97 -14.95 -37.37
CA PRO A 468 -8.06 -14.67 -36.26
C PRO A 468 -8.68 -13.83 -35.14
N LEU A 469 -9.57 -12.89 -35.46
CA LEU A 469 -10.19 -12.00 -34.45
C LEU A 469 -11.30 -12.73 -33.68
N GLU A 470 -12.13 -13.49 -34.38
CA GLU A 470 -13.19 -14.32 -33.79
C GLU A 470 -12.58 -15.45 -32.92
N SER A 471 -11.43 -15.98 -33.33
CA SER A 471 -10.64 -16.92 -32.54
C SER A 471 -10.05 -16.25 -31.29
N LEU A 472 -9.49 -15.04 -31.41
CA LEU A 472 -9.01 -14.27 -30.26
C LEU A 472 -10.14 -13.98 -29.24
N VAL A 473 -11.37 -13.67 -29.69
CA VAL A 473 -12.53 -13.53 -28.77
C VAL A 473 -12.76 -14.79 -27.95
N LYS A 474 -12.82 -15.97 -28.59
CA LYS A 474 -12.96 -17.26 -27.87
C LYS A 474 -11.82 -17.51 -26.89
N VAL A 475 -10.58 -17.26 -27.29
CA VAL A 475 -9.39 -17.43 -26.44
C VAL A 475 -9.45 -16.52 -25.22
N LEU A 476 -9.83 -15.24 -25.40
CA LEU A 476 -10.01 -14.30 -24.28
C LEU A 476 -11.12 -14.77 -23.32
N SER A 477 -12.25 -15.28 -23.83
CA SER A 477 -13.30 -15.84 -22.98
C SER A 477 -12.87 -17.08 -22.19
N ALA A 478 -12.07 -17.98 -22.78
CA ALA A 478 -11.53 -19.16 -22.09
C ALA A 478 -10.48 -18.79 -21.02
N LEU A 479 -9.68 -17.75 -21.28
CA LEU A 479 -8.72 -17.22 -20.31
C LEU A 479 -9.41 -16.45 -19.17
N ASP A 480 -10.50 -15.70 -19.44
CA ASP A 480 -11.29 -15.01 -18.41
C ASP A 480 -11.91 -16.01 -17.41
N ALA A 481 -12.37 -17.16 -17.90
CA ALA A 481 -12.88 -18.26 -17.08
C ALA A 481 -11.80 -19.03 -16.29
N THR A 482 -10.50 -18.74 -16.51
CA THR A 482 -9.39 -19.37 -15.78
C THR A 482 -9.06 -18.56 -14.53
N THR A 483 -9.65 -18.94 -13.39
CA THR A 483 -9.66 -18.12 -12.18
C THR A 483 -8.32 -17.96 -11.43
N PRO A 484 -7.39 -18.93 -11.36
CA PRO A 484 -6.10 -18.70 -10.71
C PRO A 484 -5.15 -17.88 -11.60
N ALA A 485 -4.62 -16.76 -11.11
CA ALA A 485 -3.75 -15.86 -11.90
C ALA A 485 -2.48 -16.56 -12.39
N ALA A 486 -1.94 -17.52 -11.62
CA ALA A 486 -0.82 -18.36 -12.05
C ALA A 486 -1.20 -19.24 -13.27
N THR A 487 -2.32 -19.97 -13.19
CA THR A 487 -2.80 -20.85 -14.27
C THR A 487 -3.15 -20.08 -15.53
N ARG A 488 -3.78 -18.90 -15.41
CA ARG A 488 -4.09 -18.04 -16.56
C ARG A 488 -2.83 -17.60 -17.28
N ARG A 489 -1.76 -17.21 -16.56
CA ARG A 489 -0.47 -16.83 -17.16
C ARG A 489 0.18 -18.00 -17.91
N SER A 490 0.19 -19.20 -17.34
CA SER A 490 0.68 -20.39 -18.05
C SER A 490 -0.10 -20.70 -19.33
N ALA A 491 -1.43 -20.55 -19.31
CA ALA A 491 -2.26 -20.71 -20.50
C ALA A 491 -1.97 -19.64 -21.55
N SER A 492 -1.88 -18.36 -21.16
CA SER A 492 -1.50 -17.26 -22.07
C SER A 492 -0.14 -17.47 -22.73
N VAL A 493 0.87 -17.97 -21.99
CA VAL A 493 2.19 -18.29 -22.54
C VAL A 493 2.12 -19.47 -23.53
N ALA A 494 1.33 -20.50 -23.26
CA ALA A 494 1.12 -21.62 -24.19
C ALA A 494 0.35 -21.19 -25.46
N LEU A 495 -0.54 -20.21 -25.38
CA LEU A 495 -1.32 -19.69 -26.51
C LEU A 495 -0.52 -18.71 -27.39
N PHE A 496 0.04 -17.66 -26.78
CA PHE A 496 0.64 -16.51 -27.47
C PHE A 496 2.17 -16.53 -27.52
N GLY A 497 2.83 -17.46 -26.82
CA GLY A 497 4.29 -17.53 -26.74
C GLY A 497 4.90 -16.25 -26.18
N THR A 498 5.88 -15.68 -26.89
CA THR A 498 6.53 -14.41 -26.53
C THR A 498 5.61 -13.19 -26.57
N ALA A 499 4.45 -13.28 -27.23
CA ALA A 499 3.46 -12.21 -27.25
C ALA A 499 2.53 -12.20 -26.03
N ALA A 500 2.60 -13.20 -25.13
CA ALA A 500 1.73 -13.26 -23.95
C ALA A 500 1.72 -11.99 -23.07
N PRO A 501 2.86 -11.29 -22.80
CA PRO A 501 2.85 -10.04 -22.05
C PRO A 501 2.13 -8.86 -22.75
N ARG A 502 1.85 -8.97 -24.06
CA ARG A 502 1.04 -7.97 -24.78
C ARG A 502 -0.40 -7.97 -24.29
N LEU A 503 -0.92 -9.10 -23.79
CA LEU A 503 -2.28 -9.19 -23.24
C LEU A 503 -2.45 -8.28 -22.02
N ASP A 504 -1.60 -8.44 -21.00
CA ASP A 504 -1.65 -7.63 -19.78
C ASP A 504 -1.43 -6.13 -20.07
N ALA A 505 -0.59 -5.83 -21.07
CA ALA A 505 -0.40 -4.48 -21.55
C ALA A 505 -1.68 -3.91 -22.18
N LEU A 506 -2.33 -4.62 -23.10
CA LEU A 506 -3.57 -4.20 -23.78
C LEU A 506 -4.75 -4.01 -22.83
N ILE A 507 -4.84 -4.78 -21.74
CA ILE A 507 -5.86 -4.56 -20.68
C ILE A 507 -5.64 -3.19 -20.04
N HIS A 508 -4.41 -2.88 -19.60
CA HIS A 508 -4.06 -1.59 -19.01
C HIS A 508 -4.28 -0.42 -19.98
N GLU A 509 -3.93 -0.60 -21.26
CA GLU A 509 -4.20 0.40 -22.31
C GLU A 509 -5.72 0.61 -22.53
N LEU A 510 -6.53 -0.45 -22.46
CA LEU A 510 -8.00 -0.36 -22.56
C LEU A 510 -8.62 0.35 -21.36
N ASP A 511 -8.19 0.01 -20.14
CA ASP A 511 -8.65 0.67 -18.93
C ASP A 511 -8.35 2.16 -18.94
N LEU A 512 -7.15 2.54 -19.40
CA LEU A 512 -6.76 3.94 -19.56
C LEU A 512 -7.51 4.65 -20.69
N ALA A 513 -7.81 3.96 -21.79
CA ALA A 513 -8.64 4.48 -22.86
C ALA A 513 -10.07 4.75 -22.36
N ARG A 514 -10.67 3.81 -21.62
CA ARG A 514 -11.99 3.94 -20.96
C ARG A 514 -11.99 5.07 -19.94
N ALA A 515 -11.01 5.09 -19.03
CA ALA A 515 -10.84 6.14 -18.03
C ALA A 515 -10.70 7.52 -18.68
N ARG A 516 -9.96 7.62 -19.79
CA ARG A 516 -9.83 8.87 -20.55
C ARG A 516 -11.16 9.32 -21.16
N THR A 517 -11.96 8.42 -21.75
CA THR A 517 -13.29 8.78 -22.27
C THR A 517 -14.27 9.21 -21.18
N VAL A 518 -14.24 8.55 -20.02
CA VAL A 518 -15.02 8.96 -18.83
C VAL A 518 -14.63 10.37 -18.38
N LEU A 519 -13.33 10.67 -18.33
CA LEU A 519 -12.84 12.01 -18.01
C LEU A 519 -13.22 13.05 -19.08
N ASP A 520 -13.38 12.66 -20.35
CA ASP A 520 -13.89 13.52 -21.43
C ASP A 520 -15.42 13.68 -21.44
N ASP A 521 -16.19 12.88 -20.69
CA ASP A 521 -17.61 13.09 -20.41
C ASP A 521 -17.84 13.88 -19.10
N MET A 522 -16.82 14.02 -18.24
CA MET A 522 -16.86 14.81 -17.01
C MET A 522 -16.52 16.29 -17.27
N ASP A 523 -17.41 17.19 -16.87
CA ASP A 523 -17.15 18.64 -16.89
C ASP A 523 -16.35 19.08 -15.65
N PHE A 524 -15.03 19.27 -15.81
CA PHE A 524 -14.14 19.79 -14.76
C PHE A 524 -12.90 20.49 -15.35
N ASP A 525 -12.34 21.44 -14.62
CA ASP A 525 -11.07 22.07 -15.01
C ASP A 525 -9.90 21.10 -14.77
N ARG A 526 -9.21 20.75 -15.87
CA ARG A 526 -8.07 19.84 -15.87
C ARG A 526 -6.76 20.50 -15.46
N ARG A 527 -6.69 21.84 -15.44
CA ARG A 527 -5.45 22.57 -15.14
C ARG A 527 -4.99 22.34 -13.70
N PRO A 528 -5.84 22.51 -12.65
CA PRO A 528 -5.43 22.24 -11.26
C PRO A 528 -4.99 20.79 -11.06
N VAL A 529 -5.70 19.83 -11.66
CA VAL A 529 -5.37 18.39 -11.62
C VAL A 529 -3.97 18.13 -12.18
N LEU A 530 -3.69 18.59 -13.40
CA LEU A 530 -2.40 18.37 -14.06
C LEU A 530 -1.22 19.09 -13.39
N THR A 531 -1.46 20.14 -12.58
CA THR A 531 -0.40 20.86 -11.85
C THR A 531 -0.27 20.48 -10.37
N GLY A 532 -1.33 19.96 -9.74
CA GLY A 532 -1.39 19.68 -8.29
C GLY A 532 -0.98 18.26 -7.91
N GLY A 533 -0.81 17.36 -8.88
CA GLY A 533 -0.42 15.98 -8.62
C GLY A 533 -1.55 15.13 -8.02
N ALA A 534 -1.19 13.94 -7.52
CA ALA A 534 -2.15 12.87 -7.25
C ALA A 534 -3.25 13.25 -6.23
N LEU A 535 -2.91 13.96 -5.15
CA LEU A 535 -3.90 14.34 -4.14
C LEU A 535 -4.92 15.34 -4.70
N THR A 536 -4.48 16.40 -5.40
CA THR A 536 -5.39 17.33 -6.09
C THR A 536 -6.23 16.64 -7.16
N ALA A 537 -5.69 15.63 -7.86
CA ALA A 537 -6.44 14.80 -8.79
C ALA A 537 -7.55 14.00 -8.10
N TYR A 538 -7.26 13.38 -6.95
CA TYR A 538 -8.25 12.70 -6.12
C TYR A 538 -9.33 13.66 -5.60
N ASP A 539 -8.97 14.79 -5.00
CA ASP A 539 -9.93 15.74 -4.42
C ASP A 539 -10.88 16.33 -5.48
N THR A 540 -10.36 16.57 -6.68
CA THR A 540 -11.15 17.00 -7.83
C THR A 540 -12.15 15.91 -8.25
N MET A 541 -11.72 14.65 -8.35
CA MET A 541 -12.64 13.55 -8.68
C MET A 541 -13.66 13.28 -7.58
N LEU A 542 -13.28 13.38 -6.31
CA LEU A 542 -14.21 13.27 -5.18
C LEU A 542 -15.31 14.35 -5.25
N THR A 543 -14.93 15.57 -5.65
CA THR A 543 -15.87 16.68 -5.89
C THR A 543 -16.81 16.39 -7.07
N VAL A 544 -16.27 15.90 -8.21
CA VAL A 544 -17.06 15.52 -9.39
C VAL A 544 -18.02 14.38 -9.09
N PHE A 545 -17.58 13.33 -8.37
CA PHE A 545 -18.44 12.24 -7.94
C PHE A 545 -19.51 12.71 -6.94
N GLY A 546 -19.17 13.63 -6.02
CA GLY A 546 -20.12 14.19 -5.06
C GLY A 546 -21.21 15.06 -5.69
N ALA A 547 -20.94 15.65 -6.86
CA ALA A 547 -21.90 16.44 -7.62
C ALA A 547 -22.90 15.59 -8.44
N GLU A 548 -22.57 14.34 -8.76
CA GLU A 548 -23.47 13.44 -9.49
C GLU A 548 -24.56 12.88 -8.56
N ALA A 549 -25.82 13.24 -8.82
CA ALA A 549 -26.97 12.85 -8.02
C ALA A 549 -27.41 11.40 -8.27
N ASP A 550 -27.34 10.91 -9.52
CA ASP A 550 -27.70 9.52 -9.85
C ASP A 550 -26.61 8.56 -9.30
N ALA A 551 -26.97 7.82 -8.25
CA ALA A 551 -26.09 6.84 -7.63
C ALA A 551 -25.66 5.71 -8.59
N GLY A 552 -26.50 5.34 -9.55
CA GLY A 552 -26.20 4.34 -10.58
C GLY A 552 -25.21 4.89 -11.62
N LYS A 553 -25.42 6.12 -12.12
CA LYS A 553 -24.46 6.79 -13.01
C LYS A 553 -23.13 7.05 -12.31
N ARG A 554 -23.15 7.53 -11.06
CA ARG A 554 -21.95 7.71 -10.21
C ARG A 554 -21.17 6.41 -10.06
N ALA A 555 -21.84 5.28 -9.79
CA ALA A 555 -21.19 3.97 -9.72
C ALA A 555 -20.56 3.55 -11.07
N ARG A 556 -21.22 3.79 -12.21
CA ARG A 556 -20.63 3.53 -13.53
C ARG A 556 -19.43 4.44 -13.83
N MET A 557 -19.49 5.73 -13.47
CA MET A 557 -18.37 6.66 -13.62
C MET A 557 -17.13 6.24 -12.79
N VAL A 558 -17.34 5.78 -11.55
CA VAL A 558 -16.26 5.26 -10.69
C VAL A 558 -15.61 4.01 -11.31
N THR A 559 -16.40 3.00 -11.69
CA THR A 559 -15.88 1.78 -12.35
C THR A 559 -15.27 2.07 -13.72
N GLY A 560 -15.80 3.06 -14.46
CA GLY A 560 -15.27 3.48 -15.76
C GLY A 560 -13.88 4.11 -15.64
N LEU A 561 -13.70 5.02 -14.68
CA LEU A 561 -12.44 5.71 -14.39
C LEU A 561 -11.37 4.79 -13.81
N LEU A 562 -11.75 3.87 -12.92
CA LEU A 562 -10.81 3.16 -12.04
C LEU A 562 -10.81 1.62 -12.25
N GLY A 563 -11.66 1.10 -13.13
CA GLY A 563 -11.83 -0.36 -13.35
C GLY A 563 -12.58 -1.06 -12.22
N ALA A 564 -12.59 -2.39 -12.26
CA ALA A 564 -13.26 -3.27 -11.29
C ALA A 564 -12.94 -2.96 -9.82
N GLU A 565 -11.73 -2.52 -9.51
CA GLU A 565 -11.26 -2.19 -8.16
C GLU A 565 -11.73 -0.81 -7.67
N GLY A 566 -12.16 0.06 -8.60
CA GLY A 566 -12.54 1.45 -8.35
C GLY A 566 -13.50 1.68 -7.18
N PRO A 567 -14.63 0.94 -7.09
CA PRO A 567 -15.56 1.07 -5.98
C PRO A 567 -14.94 0.73 -4.62
N ALA A 568 -14.03 -0.23 -4.56
CA ALA A 568 -13.34 -0.62 -3.33
C ALA A 568 -12.28 0.44 -2.93
N LEU A 569 -11.47 0.89 -3.89
CA LEU A 569 -10.51 1.98 -3.71
C LEU A 569 -11.18 3.25 -3.20
N LEU A 570 -12.29 3.68 -3.82
CA LEU A 570 -13.01 4.89 -3.40
C LEU A 570 -13.65 4.73 -2.02
N ALA A 571 -14.21 3.56 -1.69
CA ALA A 571 -14.74 3.28 -0.36
C ALA A 571 -13.67 3.38 0.73
N ALA A 572 -12.49 2.77 0.51
CA ALA A 572 -11.37 2.84 1.44
C ALA A 572 -10.79 4.26 1.57
N ALA A 573 -10.63 4.99 0.46
CA ALA A 573 -10.13 6.37 0.43
C ALA A 573 -11.05 7.37 1.17
N THR A 574 -12.36 7.11 1.21
CA THR A 574 -13.39 7.97 1.82
C THR A 574 -13.84 7.54 3.22
N ALA A 575 -13.60 6.28 3.62
CA ALA A 575 -13.94 5.79 4.96
C ALA A 575 -13.14 6.47 6.09
N VAL A 576 -11.98 7.06 5.78
CA VAL A 576 -11.04 7.61 6.77
C VAL A 576 -10.83 9.11 6.58
N ARG A 577 -10.84 9.83 7.71
CA ARG A 577 -10.51 11.27 7.78
C ARG A 577 -9.00 11.47 7.78
N GLU A 578 -8.54 12.52 7.12
CA GLU A 578 -7.13 12.86 7.04
C GLU A 578 -6.53 13.23 8.41
N GLY A 579 -5.24 12.94 8.60
CA GLY A 579 -4.54 13.21 9.87
C GLY A 579 -4.66 12.11 10.93
N VAL A 580 -5.22 10.94 10.60
CA VAL A 580 -5.23 9.74 11.46
C VAL A 580 -4.01 8.88 11.10
N ASP A 581 -2.91 9.08 11.81
CA ASP A 581 -1.64 8.34 11.66
C ASP A 581 -1.65 6.94 12.33
N HIS A 582 -2.59 6.72 13.25
CA HIS A 582 -2.81 5.45 13.93
C HIS A 582 -4.28 5.19 14.22
N ALA A 583 -4.69 3.92 14.25
CA ALA A 583 -6.06 3.52 14.60
C ALA A 583 -6.09 2.24 15.43
N TRP A 584 -6.87 2.22 16.51
CA TRP A 584 -7.22 0.99 17.23
C TRP A 584 -8.34 0.27 16.48
N VAL A 585 -8.10 -0.97 16.07
CA VAL A 585 -9.00 -1.73 15.19
C VAL A 585 -9.15 -3.18 15.63
N PHE A 586 -10.38 -3.70 15.62
CA PHE A 586 -10.66 -5.11 15.87
C PHE A 586 -10.48 -5.91 14.58
N ARG A 587 -9.54 -6.86 14.59
CA ARG A 587 -9.30 -7.74 13.45
C ARG A 587 -9.75 -9.16 13.78
N TYR A 588 -10.86 -9.56 13.16
CA TYR A 588 -11.23 -10.96 12.98
C TYR A 588 -10.19 -11.59 12.04
N GLU A 589 -9.77 -12.80 12.35
CA GLU A 589 -8.98 -13.63 11.44
C GLU A 589 -9.94 -14.39 10.53
N GLN A 590 -9.57 -14.57 9.26
CA GLN A 590 -10.36 -15.29 8.24
C GLN A 590 -9.56 -16.49 7.72
#